data_AF-A0A7K4B787-F1
#
_entry.id   AF-A0A7K4B787-F1
#
_cell.length_a   1.000
_cell.length_b   1.000
_cell.length_c   1.000
_cell.angle_alpha   90.00
_cell.angle_beta   90.00
_cell.angle_gamma   90.00
#
_symmetry.space_group_name_H-M   'P 1'
#
loop_
_entity.id
_entity.type
_entity.pdbx_description
1 polymer ?
#
loop_
_entity_poly.entity_id
_entity_poly.type
_entity_poly.pdbx_seq_one_letter_code
_entity_poly.pdbx_strand_id
1 'polypeptide(L)'
;MINIFEVNETNKMIEQEKLDVRTITLGISLLDCGDSDLNNLNHNIYDKITRLAKDLVSTGKEIELEYGIPIVNKRISVTPVALIAGKACTSPDDFVSIARTLDRAAHDMGVNFIGGYSAIVSKGMTKNDKLLIQSIPMALSSTERV
;
A
#
# COMPACT_ATOMS: atom_id res chain seq x y z
N MET A 1 27.04 6.60 -2.40
CA MET A 1 26.27 7.84 -2.65
C MET A 1 26.34 8.05 -4.14
N ILE A 2 25.20 8.27 -4.80
CA ILE A 2 25.15 8.34 -6.28
C ILE A 2 25.88 9.60 -6.74
N ASN A 3 26.73 9.50 -7.77
CA ASN A 3 27.46 10.64 -8.35
C ASN A 3 27.00 10.97 -9.78
N ILE A 4 27.41 12.12 -10.31
CA ILE A 4 26.98 12.59 -11.63
C ILE A 4 27.41 11.67 -12.79
N PHE A 5 28.51 10.93 -12.62
CA PHE A 5 28.98 9.97 -13.61
C PHE A 5 28.02 8.79 -13.72
N GLU A 6 27.56 8.25 -12.58
CA GLU A 6 26.57 7.17 -12.54
C GLU A 6 25.21 7.60 -13.13
N VAL A 7 24.80 8.85 -12.89
CA VAL A 7 23.59 9.42 -13.51
C VAL A 7 23.73 9.47 -15.03
N ASN A 8 24.86 9.95 -15.54
CA ASN A 8 25.10 10.02 -16.99
C ASN A 8 25.15 8.63 -17.64
N GLU A 9 25.74 7.63 -16.99
CA GLU A 9 25.73 6.25 -17.48
C GLU A 9 24.31 5.68 -17.52
N THR A 10 23.50 5.95 -16.49
CA THR A 10 22.10 5.52 -16.45
C THR A 10 21.28 6.16 -17.58
N ASN A 11 21.46 7.45 -17.85
CA ASN A 11 20.79 8.12 -18.97
C ASN A 11 21.16 7.48 -20.32
N LYS A 12 22.44 7.15 -20.54
CA LYS A 12 22.86 6.44 -21.76
C LYS A 12 22.21 5.07 -21.88
N MET A 13 22.09 4.32 -20.77
CA MET A 13 21.40 3.03 -20.77
C MET A 13 19.93 3.19 -21.17
N ILE A 14 19.24 4.20 -20.63
CA ILE A 14 17.83 4.48 -20.95
C ILE A 14 17.65 4.84 -22.44
N GLU A 15 18.58 5.60 -23.02
CA GLU A 15 18.53 5.97 -24.43
C GLU A 15 18.82 4.80 -25.37
N GLN A 16 19.74 3.91 -24.99
CA GLN A 16 20.21 2.81 -25.83
C GLN A 16 19.37 1.54 -25.68
N GLU A 17 18.77 1.33 -24.50
CA GLU A 17 18.03 0.13 -24.12
C GLU A 17 16.55 0.45 -23.88
N LYS A 18 15.64 -0.43 -24.32
CA LYS A 18 14.19 -0.24 -24.13
C LYS A 18 13.74 -0.70 -22.74
N LEU A 19 14.16 0.04 -21.72
CA LEU A 19 13.86 -0.28 -20.31
C LEU A 19 12.43 0.11 -19.93
N ASP A 20 11.89 -0.60 -18.93
CA ASP A 20 10.61 -0.29 -18.28
C ASP A 20 10.72 -0.42 -16.76
N VAL A 21 9.92 0.37 -16.03
CA VAL A 21 9.79 0.24 -14.58
C VAL A 21 8.52 -0.55 -14.29
N ARG A 22 8.68 -1.78 -13.80
CA ARG A 22 7.55 -2.65 -13.48
C ARG A 22 6.62 -2.05 -12.43
N THR A 23 7.16 -1.42 -11.40
CA THR A 23 6.36 -0.78 -10.34
C THR A 23 7.15 0.27 -9.60
N ILE A 24 6.48 1.33 -9.19
CA ILE A 24 6.87 2.15 -8.05
C ILE A 24 5.93 1.84 -6.89
N THR A 25 6.46 1.78 -5.67
CA THR A 25 5.67 1.44 -4.48
C THR A 25 5.96 2.43 -3.38
N LEU A 26 4.91 3.08 -2.85
CA LEU A 26 5.00 3.91 -1.66
C LEU A 26 4.71 3.08 -0.41
N GLY A 27 5.70 2.95 0.47
CA GLY A 27 5.54 2.30 1.77
C GLY A 27 5.02 3.29 2.83
N ILE A 28 3.91 2.96 3.49
CA ILE A 28 3.29 3.81 4.52
C ILE A 28 3.20 3.04 5.84
N SER A 29 3.82 3.57 6.90
CA SER A 29 3.63 3.06 8.25
C SER A 29 2.25 3.45 8.78
N LEU A 30 1.51 2.50 9.35
CA LEU A 30 0.22 2.71 9.98
C LEU A 30 0.25 2.50 11.51
N LEU A 31 1.43 2.35 12.11
CA LEU A 31 1.58 2.06 13.55
C LEU A 31 0.95 3.15 14.45
N ASP A 32 0.97 4.39 13.99
CA ASP A 32 0.35 5.57 14.63
C ASP A 32 -1.13 5.73 14.32
N CYS A 33 -1.72 4.91 13.45
CA CYS A 33 -3.17 4.92 13.18
C CYS A 33 -3.97 4.06 14.17
N GLY A 34 -3.29 3.25 14.99
CA GLY A 34 -3.92 2.31 15.92
C GLY A 34 -4.83 3.01 16.94
N ASP A 35 -6.09 2.59 16.99
CA ASP A 35 -7.12 3.10 17.89
C ASP A 35 -7.87 1.93 18.54
N SER A 36 -8.58 2.18 19.64
CA SER A 36 -9.52 1.22 20.24
C SER A 36 -10.89 1.25 19.57
N ASP A 37 -11.25 2.34 18.91
CA ASP A 37 -12.48 2.45 18.13
C ASP A 37 -12.22 2.15 16.65
N LEU A 38 -13.05 1.27 16.06
CA LEU A 38 -12.88 0.81 14.69
C LEU A 38 -13.10 1.93 13.65
N ASN A 39 -14.02 2.86 13.91
CA ASN A 39 -14.28 3.94 12.97
C ASN A 39 -13.13 4.95 12.96
N ASN A 40 -12.59 5.28 14.14
CA ASN A 40 -11.40 6.12 14.26
C ASN A 40 -10.19 5.47 13.61
N LEU A 41 -9.96 4.17 13.82
CA LEU A 41 -8.91 3.43 13.14
C LEU A 41 -9.04 3.52 11.61
N ASN A 42 -10.23 3.25 11.06
CA ASN A 42 -10.49 3.33 9.62
C ASN A 42 -10.28 4.76 9.09
N HIS A 43 -10.75 5.78 9.80
CA HIS A 43 -10.52 7.18 9.44
C HIS A 43 -9.03 7.53 9.42
N ASN A 44 -8.29 7.19 10.47
CA ASN A 44 -6.85 7.44 10.57
C ASN A 44 -6.06 6.77 9.43
N ILE A 45 -6.40 5.52 9.09
CA ILE A 45 -5.80 4.79 7.97
C ILE A 45 -6.05 5.52 6.65
N TYR A 46 -7.31 5.83 6.35
CA TYR A 46 -7.71 6.48 5.10
C TYR A 46 -7.06 7.85 4.94
N ASP A 47 -7.15 8.69 5.96
CA ASP A 47 -6.60 10.05 5.95
C ASP A 47 -5.08 10.05 5.78
N LYS A 48 -4.39 9.13 6.46
CA LYS A 48 -2.93 9.02 6.34
C LYS A 48 -2.51 8.56 4.96
N ILE A 49 -3.16 7.54 4.40
CA ILE A 49 -2.84 7.04 3.07
C ILE A 49 -3.08 8.12 2.02
N THR A 50 -4.27 8.71 2.01
CA THR A 50 -4.63 9.71 1.00
C THR A 50 -3.76 10.97 1.08
N ARG A 51 -3.44 11.44 2.29
CA ARG A 51 -2.53 12.59 2.47
C ARG A 51 -1.13 12.34 1.94
N LEU A 52 -0.58 11.14 2.14
CA LEU A 52 0.81 10.82 1.75
C LEU A 52 0.93 10.38 0.29
N ALA A 53 -0.10 9.72 -0.25
CA ALA A 53 -0.08 9.18 -1.61
C ALA A 53 -0.64 10.14 -2.66
N LYS A 54 -1.13 11.33 -2.27
CA LYS A 54 -1.81 12.30 -3.15
C LYS A 54 -1.08 12.60 -4.47
N ASP A 55 0.26 12.65 -4.45
CA ASP A 55 1.07 13.01 -5.61
C ASP A 55 1.71 11.78 -6.30
N LEU A 56 1.52 10.56 -5.78
CA LEU A 56 2.24 9.37 -6.25
C LEU A 56 1.99 9.10 -7.74
N VAL A 57 0.74 9.21 -8.19
CA VAL A 57 0.38 8.93 -9.59
C VAL A 57 0.80 10.07 -10.52
N SER A 58 0.64 11.33 -10.10
CA SER A 58 1.06 12.49 -10.90
C SER A 58 2.57 12.54 -11.06
N THR A 59 3.32 12.41 -9.96
CA THR A 59 4.79 12.33 -10.01
C THR A 59 5.25 11.14 -10.85
N GLY A 60 4.59 9.99 -10.74
CA GLY A 60 4.89 8.85 -11.59
C GLY A 60 4.74 9.16 -13.08
N LYS A 61 3.66 9.84 -13.49
CA LYS A 61 3.43 10.25 -14.89
C LYS A 61 4.41 11.32 -15.38
N GLU A 62 4.81 12.24 -14.50
CA GLU A 62 5.82 13.25 -14.82
C GLU A 62 7.17 12.59 -15.11
N ILE A 63 7.58 11.61 -14.29
CA ILE A 63 8.81 10.82 -14.52
C ILE A 63 8.72 10.05 -15.85
N GLU A 64 7.57 9.44 -16.17
CA GLU A 64 7.36 8.76 -17.45
C GLU A 64 7.57 9.70 -18.64
N LEU A 65 7.07 10.95 -18.53
CA LEU A 65 7.20 11.96 -19.58
C LEU A 65 8.63 12.49 -19.70
N GLU A 66 9.30 12.75 -18.58
CA GLU A 66 10.64 13.33 -18.55
C GLU A 66 11.70 12.38 -19.12
N TYR A 67 11.63 11.09 -18.75
CA TYR A 67 12.64 10.10 -19.13
C TYR A 67 12.22 9.18 -20.27
N GLY A 68 10.95 9.24 -20.72
CA GLY A 68 10.43 8.38 -21.79
C GLY A 68 10.35 6.89 -21.42
N ILE A 69 10.36 6.57 -20.12
CA ILE A 69 10.30 5.19 -19.60
C ILE A 69 8.91 4.93 -19.03
N PRO A 70 8.20 3.86 -19.46
CA PRO A 70 6.91 3.53 -18.89
C PRO A 70 7.03 3.01 -17.45
N ILE A 71 6.15 3.48 -16.57
CA ILE A 71 5.95 2.97 -15.21
C ILE A 71 4.63 2.19 -15.19
N VAL A 72 4.74 0.87 -15.29
CA VAL A 72 3.61 -0.04 -15.50
C VAL A 72 2.63 -0.01 -14.31
N ASN A 73 3.16 0.06 -13.08
CA ASN A 73 2.33 0.06 -11.88
C ASN A 73 2.73 1.15 -10.88
N LYS A 74 1.74 1.74 -10.23
CA LYS A 74 1.87 2.57 -9.03
C LYS A 74 1.16 1.85 -7.89
N ARG A 75 1.86 1.52 -6.81
CA ARG A 75 1.34 0.70 -5.70
C ARG A 75 1.58 1.36 -4.36
N ILE A 76 0.79 0.94 -3.36
CA ILE A 76 1.03 1.27 -1.96
C ILE A 76 1.29 -0.02 -1.20
N SER A 77 2.18 0.01 -0.22
CA SER A 77 2.29 -1.04 0.78
C SER A 77 2.16 -0.45 2.19
N VAL A 78 1.45 -1.13 3.06
CA VAL A 78 1.23 -0.68 4.44
C VAL A 78 1.76 -1.67 5.46
N THR A 79 1.87 -1.20 6.71
CA THR A 79 2.13 -2.07 7.87
C THR A 79 1.13 -3.23 7.89
N PRO A 80 1.56 -4.48 8.19
CA PRO A 80 0.64 -5.60 8.35
C PRO A 80 -0.54 -5.25 9.26
N VAL A 81 -1.75 -5.30 8.71
CA VAL A 81 -2.98 -4.85 9.40
C VAL A 81 -3.18 -5.55 10.75
N ALA A 82 -2.76 -6.81 10.88
CA ALA A 82 -2.83 -7.55 12.15
C ALA A 82 -2.11 -6.85 13.32
N LEU A 83 -1.09 -6.03 13.03
CA LEU A 83 -0.31 -5.33 14.06
C LEU A 83 -0.98 -4.06 14.60
N ILE A 84 -1.91 -3.46 13.84
CA ILE A 84 -2.53 -2.17 14.20
C ILE A 84 -3.99 -2.34 14.62
N ALA A 85 -4.66 -3.40 14.13
CA ALA A 85 -6.09 -3.61 14.31
C ALA A 85 -6.45 -4.26 15.65
N GLY A 86 -5.46 -4.72 16.41
CA GLY A 86 -5.67 -5.62 17.55
C GLY A 86 -6.45 -5.07 18.74
N LYS A 87 -6.58 -3.74 18.86
CA LYS A 87 -7.37 -3.11 19.92
C LYS A 87 -8.82 -2.84 19.50
N ALA A 88 -9.06 -2.55 18.23
CA ALA A 88 -10.38 -2.23 17.69
C ALA A 88 -11.15 -3.45 17.18
N CYS A 89 -10.46 -4.43 16.58
CA CYS A 89 -11.11 -5.56 15.94
C CYS A 89 -11.35 -6.70 16.93
N THR A 90 -12.57 -7.21 16.95
CA THR A 90 -12.99 -8.34 17.80
C THR A 90 -13.54 -9.52 17.00
N SER A 91 -13.87 -9.29 15.72
CA SER A 91 -14.42 -10.26 14.76
C SER A 91 -13.72 -10.18 13.39
N PRO A 92 -13.86 -11.18 12.51
CA PRO A 92 -13.33 -11.10 11.14
C PRO A 92 -13.97 -9.97 10.32
N ASP A 93 -15.25 -9.65 10.54
CA ASP A 93 -15.97 -8.56 9.88
C ASP A 93 -15.33 -7.18 10.14
N ASP A 94 -14.80 -6.98 11.34
CA ASP A 94 -14.09 -5.74 11.69
C ASP A 94 -12.84 -5.57 10.82
N PHE A 95 -12.10 -6.65 10.56
CA PHE A 95 -10.95 -6.63 9.65
C PHE A 95 -11.38 -6.37 8.20
N VAL A 96 -12.52 -6.91 7.75
CA VAL A 96 -13.05 -6.60 6.42
C VAL A 96 -13.38 -5.12 6.26
N SER A 97 -13.81 -4.43 7.32
CA SER A 97 -14.00 -2.98 7.28
C SER A 97 -12.70 -2.23 6.98
N ILE A 98 -11.56 -2.72 7.51
CA ILE A 98 -10.23 -2.18 7.22
C ILE A 98 -9.85 -2.47 5.76
N ALA A 99 -10.09 -3.69 5.26
CA ALA A 99 -9.85 -4.00 3.85
C ALA A 99 -10.60 -3.04 2.92
N ARG A 100 -11.90 -2.81 3.16
CA ARG A 100 -12.70 -1.84 2.39
C ARG A 100 -12.17 -0.41 2.50
N THR A 101 -11.62 -0.04 3.65
CA THR A 101 -11.00 1.27 3.85
C THR A 101 -9.72 1.42 3.03
N LEU A 102 -8.87 0.40 2.99
CA LEU A 102 -7.67 0.36 2.15
C LEU A 102 -8.05 0.41 0.67
N ASP A 103 -9.05 -0.36 0.26
CA ASP A 103 -9.55 -0.40 -1.12
C ASP A 103 -10.06 0.96 -1.58
N ARG A 104 -10.89 1.62 -0.76
CA ARG A 104 -11.35 2.98 -1.01
C ARG A 104 -10.19 3.96 -1.18
N ALA A 105 -9.21 3.93 -0.27
CA ALA A 105 -8.03 4.79 -0.38
C ALA A 105 -7.23 4.51 -1.66
N ALA A 106 -7.11 3.25 -2.08
CA ALA A 106 -6.43 2.87 -3.32
C ALA A 106 -7.19 3.35 -4.57
N HIS A 107 -8.53 3.28 -4.55
CA HIS A 107 -9.38 3.84 -5.59
C HIS A 107 -9.20 5.34 -5.72
N ASP A 108 -9.34 6.07 -4.62
CA ASP A 108 -9.28 7.54 -4.61
C ASP A 108 -7.90 8.07 -5.00
N MET A 109 -6.83 7.36 -4.66
CA MET A 109 -5.46 7.71 -5.05
C MET A 109 -5.07 7.24 -6.47
N GLY A 110 -5.94 6.50 -7.16
CA GLY A 110 -5.68 6.03 -8.51
C GLY A 110 -4.53 5.02 -8.63
N VAL A 111 -4.17 4.33 -7.55
CA VAL A 111 -3.11 3.31 -7.54
C VAL A 111 -3.65 1.95 -7.96
N ASN A 112 -2.79 1.10 -8.51
CA ASN A 112 -3.19 -0.22 -9.00
C ASN A 112 -3.55 -1.18 -7.86
N PHE A 113 -2.73 -1.21 -6.82
CA PHE A 113 -2.89 -2.12 -5.69
C PHE A 113 -2.36 -1.51 -4.39
N ILE A 114 -2.97 -1.89 -3.27
CA ILE A 114 -2.51 -1.63 -1.92
C ILE A 114 -2.26 -2.94 -1.17
N GLY A 115 -0.99 -3.25 -0.93
CA GLY A 115 -0.61 -4.43 -0.15
C GLY A 115 -0.50 -4.11 1.34
N GLY A 116 -0.63 -5.12 2.20
CA GLY A 116 -0.43 -4.98 3.64
C GLY A 116 -1.59 -5.49 4.49
N TYR A 117 -2.67 -5.96 3.85
CA TYR A 117 -3.69 -6.79 4.51
C TYR A 117 -3.13 -8.17 4.85
N SER A 118 -2.26 -8.21 5.86
CA SER A 118 -1.42 -9.35 6.16
C SER A 118 -1.16 -9.52 7.66
N ALA A 119 -0.64 -10.69 8.01
CA ALA A 119 -0.22 -11.07 9.35
C ALA A 119 1.16 -11.77 9.28
N ILE A 120 1.93 -11.71 10.37
CA ILE A 120 3.23 -12.37 10.47
C ILE A 120 3.11 -13.48 11.52
N VAL A 121 3.06 -14.72 11.07
CA VAL A 121 2.66 -15.88 11.91
C VAL A 121 3.73 -16.96 12.04
N SER A 122 4.96 -16.65 11.68
CA SER A 122 6.08 -17.60 11.63
C SER A 122 6.42 -18.25 12.97
N LYS A 123 6.02 -17.65 14.10
CA LYS A 123 6.24 -18.16 15.46
C LYS A 123 4.94 -18.43 16.23
N GLY A 124 3.84 -18.66 15.51
CA GLY A 124 2.51 -18.81 16.06
C GLY A 124 1.60 -17.62 15.75
N MET A 125 0.32 -17.78 16.07
CA MET A 125 -0.72 -16.79 15.78
C MET A 125 -1.25 -16.20 17.07
N THR A 126 -1.34 -14.87 17.13
CA THR A 126 -2.18 -14.19 18.11
C THR A 126 -3.66 -14.33 17.72
N LYS A 127 -4.56 -13.93 18.63
CA LYS A 127 -5.99 -13.83 18.31
C LYS A 127 -6.24 -12.94 17.09
N ASN A 128 -5.51 -11.84 16.97
CA ASN A 128 -5.68 -10.86 15.90
C ASN A 128 -5.24 -11.43 14.55
N ASP A 129 -4.10 -12.14 14.53
CA ASP A 129 -3.64 -12.82 13.31
C ASP A 129 -4.68 -13.81 12.81
N LYS A 130 -5.28 -14.59 13.72
CA LYS A 130 -6.30 -15.58 13.38
C LYS A 130 -7.55 -14.91 12.80
N LEU A 131 -8.05 -13.84 13.43
CA LEU A 131 -9.21 -13.10 12.95
C LEU A 131 -8.95 -12.47 11.58
N LEU A 132 -7.78 -11.87 11.37
CA LEU A 132 -7.38 -11.35 10.06
C LEU A 132 -7.36 -12.46 9.01
N ILE A 133 -6.70 -13.58 9.29
CA ILE A 133 -6.60 -14.69 8.32
C ILE A 133 -7.99 -15.23 7.96
N GLN A 134 -8.88 -15.36 8.95
CA GLN A 134 -10.27 -15.80 8.73
C GLN A 134 -11.09 -14.81 7.90
N SER A 135 -10.74 -13.52 7.93
CA SER A 135 -11.42 -12.48 7.16
C SER A 135 -10.98 -12.43 5.68
N ILE A 136 -9.83 -13.01 5.30
CA ILE A 136 -9.25 -12.92 3.95
C ILE A 136 -10.25 -13.28 2.84
N PRO A 137 -11.02 -14.38 2.92
CA PRO A 137 -11.96 -14.74 1.86
C PRO A 137 -13.04 -13.68 1.61
N MET A 138 -13.49 -12.99 2.66
CA MET A 138 -14.52 -11.97 2.58
C MET A 138 -13.94 -10.58 2.23
N ALA A 139 -12.73 -10.28 2.68
CA ALA A 139 -12.00 -9.10 2.26
C ALA A 139 -11.79 -9.13 0.74
N LEU A 140 -11.15 -10.18 0.22
CA LEU A 140 -10.83 -10.32 -1.20
C LEU A 140 -12.05 -10.47 -2.12
N SER A 141 -13.23 -10.85 -1.59
CA SER A 141 -14.47 -10.88 -2.37
C SER A 141 -15.22 -9.54 -2.37
N SER A 142 -14.86 -8.61 -1.49
CA SER A 142 -15.51 -7.31 -1.35
C SER A 142 -14.61 -6.10 -1.62
N THR A 143 -13.39 -6.34 -2.13
CA THR A 143 -12.41 -5.32 -2.52
C THR A 143 -11.82 -5.66 -3.90
N GLU A 144 -11.35 -4.66 -4.64
CA GLU A 144 -10.75 -4.85 -5.97
C GLU A 144 -9.22 -4.70 -5.95
N ARG A 145 -8.69 -3.83 -5.08
CA ARG A 145 -7.29 -3.37 -5.11
C ARG A 145 -6.44 -3.78 -3.90
N VAL A 146 -7.01 -4.53 -2.95
CA VAL A 146 -6.34 -5.01 -1.73
C VAL A 146 -5.78 -6.41 -1.92
#